data_AF-A0A6J6R1Z3-F1
#
_entry.id   AF-A0A6J6R1Z3-F1
#
_cell.length_a   1.000
_cell.length_b   1.000
_cell.length_c   1.000
_cell.angle_alpha   90.00
_cell.angle_beta   90.00
_cell.angle_gamma   90.00
#
_symmetry.space_group_name_H-M   'P 1'
#
loop_
_entity.id
_entity.type
_entity.pdbx_description
1 polymer ?
#
loop_
_entity_poly.entity_id
_entity_poly.type
_entity_poly.pdbx_seq_one_letter_code
_entity_poly.pdbx_strand_id
1 'polypeptide(L)' 'MLLPDDLVVTVCDLAHEELGATERLHWSVPDPVRQGQPSAFDAVFAELTERVSQLAQRLPQHA' A
#
# COMPACT_ATOMS: atom_id res chain seq x y z
N MET A 1 10.20 -8.48 10.34
CA MET A 1 9.77 -9.85 10.00
C MET A 1 8.25 -9.85 10.08
N LEU A 2 7.56 -10.38 9.07
CA LEU A 2 6.09 -10.39 9.06
C LEU A 2 5.56 -11.40 10.08
N LEU A 3 4.59 -10.98 10.90
CA LEU A 3 3.85 -11.85 11.81
C LEU A 3 2.59 -12.40 11.12
N PRO A 4 2.03 -13.52 11.58
CA PRO A 4 0.82 -14.11 11.01
C PRO A 4 -0.38 -13.14 10.96
N ASP A 5 -0.45 -12.22 11.92
CA ASP A 5 -1.58 -11.29 12.08
C ASP A 5 -1.33 -9.93 11.42
N ASP A 6 -0.21 -9.76 10.71
CA ASP A 6 0.11 -8.51 10.02
C ASP A 6 -0.81 -8.32 8.81
N LEU A 7 -1.45 -7.15 8.74
CA LEU A 7 -2.12 -6.71 7.53
C LEU A 7 -1.07 -6.24 6.51
N VAL A 8 -0.92 -6.99 5.42
CA VAL A 8 -0.02 -6.64 4.32
C VAL A 8 -0.82 -6.01 3.18
N VAL A 9 -0.37 -4.84 2.75
CA VAL A 9 -0.92 -4.11 1.60
C VAL A 9 0.15 -4.03 0.50
N THR A 10 -0.15 -4.54 -0.69
CA THR A 10 0.73 -4.44 -1.86
C THR A 10 0.35 -3.25 -2.73
N VAL A 11 1.33 -2.53 -3.28
CA VAL A 11 1.10 -1.25 -4.00
C VAL A 11 1.27 -1.32 -5.52
N CYS A 12 1.66 -2.49 -6.04
CA CYS A 12 1.71 -2.75 -7.48
C CYS A 12 1.37 -4.22 -7.75
N ASP A 13 0.89 -4.52 -8.97
CA ASP A 13 0.48 -5.86 -9.37
C ASP A 13 1.62 -6.87 -9.21
N LEU A 14 2.83 -6.48 -9.65
CA LEU A 14 4.02 -7.34 -9.52
C LEU A 14 4.29 -7.71 -8.04
N ALA A 15 4.20 -6.75 -7.12
CA ALA A 15 4.38 -7.04 -5.71
C ALA A 15 3.24 -7.91 -5.16
N HIS A 16 2.01 -7.79 -5.68
CA HIS A 16 0.89 -8.64 -5.30
C HIS A 16 1.12 -10.10 -5.75
N GLU A 17 1.58 -10.29 -6.99
CA GLU A 17 1.82 -11.60 -7.60
C GLU A 17 2.97 -12.35 -6.91
N GLU A 18 4.12 -11.70 -6.70
CA GLU A 18 5.30 -12.30 -6.06
C GLU A 18 5.04 -12.75 -4.62
N LEU A 19 4.15 -12.06 -3.93
CA LEU A 19 3.83 -12.28 -2.53
C LEU A 19 2.80 -13.41 -2.31
N GLY A 20 2.00 -13.75 -3.33
CA GLY A 20 1.02 -14.85 -3.29
C GLY A 20 -0.26 -14.58 -2.49
N ALA A 21 -1.26 -15.45 -2.67
CA ALA A 21 -2.67 -15.29 -2.30
C ALA A 21 -3.01 -15.41 -0.79
N THR A 22 -2.11 -15.06 0.13
CA THR A 22 -2.50 -14.87 1.53
C THR A 22 -3.37 -13.62 1.63
N GLU A 23 -4.35 -13.55 2.55
CA GLU A 23 -5.30 -12.45 2.68
C GLU A 23 -4.62 -11.07 2.73
N ARG A 24 -4.57 -10.37 1.59
CA ARG A 24 -3.80 -9.15 1.40
C ARG A 24 -4.59 -8.15 0.57
N LEU A 25 -4.56 -6.90 1.01
CA LEU A 25 -5.13 -5.81 0.23
C LEU A 25 -4.16 -5.44 -0.89
N HIS A 26 -4.71 -5.12 -2.05
CA HIS A 26 -3.95 -4.60 -3.16
C HIS A 26 -4.41 -3.19 -3.51
N TRP A 27 -3.46 -2.27 -3.60
CA TRP A 27 -3.65 -0.91 -4.11
C TRP A 27 -2.83 -0.75 -5.38
N SER A 28 -3.46 -0.33 -6.47
CA SER A 28 -2.71 0.14 -7.62
C SER A 28 -2.27 1.57 -7.34
N VAL A 29 -0.96 1.80 -7.31
CA VAL A 29 -0.34 3.12 -7.09
C VAL A 29 0.57 3.43 -8.28
N PRO A 30 0.51 4.64 -8.87
CA PRO A 30 1.38 5.01 -9.97
C PRO A 30 2.86 4.87 -9.60
N ASP A 31 3.68 4.32 -10.50
CA ASP A 31 5.14 4.27 -10.33
C ASP A 31 5.73 5.68 -10.51
N PRO A 32 6.22 6.35 -9.45
CA PRO A 32 6.74 7.71 -9.55
C PRO A 32 8.10 7.77 -10.27
N VAL A 33 8.85 6.66 -10.30
CA VAL A 33 10.15 6.58 -11.00
C VAL A 33 9.94 6.70 -12.51
N ARG A 34 8.94 5.99 -13.05
CA ARG A 34 8.61 6.06 -14.49
C ARG A 34 8.21 7.46 -14.97
N GLN A 35 7.69 8.30 -14.08
CA GLN A 35 7.26 9.67 -14.42
C GLN A 35 8.43 10.67 -14.45
N GLY A 36 9.55 10.35 -13.79
CA GLY A 36 10.81 11.10 -13.91
C GLY A 36 10.82 12.51 -13.31
N GLN A 37 9.80 12.88 -12.52
CA GLN A 37 9.64 14.21 -11.94
C GLN A 37 9.48 14.14 -10.42
N PRO A 38 10.11 15.04 -9.64
CA PRO A 38 9.97 15.05 -8.18
C PRO A 38 8.51 15.13 -7.69
N SER A 39 7.67 15.90 -8.40
CA SER A 39 6.24 16.03 -8.06
C SER A 39 5.44 14.72 -8.15
N ALA A 40 5.92 13.73 -8.91
CA ALA A 40 5.29 12.41 -8.97
C ALA A 40 5.45 11.66 -7.64
N PHE A 41 6.59 11.82 -6.96
CA PHE A 41 6.79 11.27 -5.62
C PHE A 41 5.88 11.94 -4.60
N ASP A 42 5.76 13.27 -4.66
CA ASP A 42 4.88 14.02 -3.76
C ASP A 42 3.41 13.60 -3.92
N ALA A 43 2.96 13.40 -5.16
CA ALA A 43 1.60 12.95 -5.46
C ALA A 43 1.34 11.53 -4.92
N VAL A 44 2.26 10.59 -5.18
CA VAL A 44 2.16 9.22 -4.67
C VAL A 44 2.21 9.18 -3.13
N PHE A 45 3.05 10.02 -2.52
CA PHE A 45 3.12 10.14 -1.06
C PHE A 45 1.80 10.62 -0.46
N ALA A 46 1.18 11.65 -1.06
CA ALA A 46 -0.11 12.16 -0.61
C ALA A 46 -1.21 11.09 -0.73
N GLU A 47 -1.26 10.37 -1.85
CA GLU A 47 -2.21 9.27 -2.09
C GLU A 47 -2.04 8.14 -1.05
N LEU A 48 -0.81 7.70 -0.80
CA LEU A 48 -0.53 6.67 0.20
C LEU A 48 -0.90 7.13 1.61
N THR A 49 -0.58 8.38 1.95
CA THR A 49 -0.89 8.96 3.27
C THR A 49 -2.39 8.98 3.52
N GLU A 50 -3.18 9.40 2.52
CA GLU A 50 -4.63 9.41 2.61
C GLU A 50 -5.19 7.98 2.77
N ARG A 51 -4.75 7.05 1.92
CA ARG A 51 -5.23 5.65 1.97
C ARG A 51 -4.90 4.96 3.28
N VAL A 52 -3.69 5.15 3.80
CA VAL A 52 -3.28 4.61 5.10
C VAL A 52 -4.12 5.22 6.23
N SER A 53 -4.34 6.53 6.21
CA SER A 53 -5.16 7.21 7.22
C SER A 53 -6.60 6.68 7.22
N GLN A 54 -7.17 6.51 6.03
CA GLN A 54 -8.50 5.97 5.82
C GLN A 54 -8.62 4.49 6.22
N LEU A 55 -7.59 3.69 5.96
CA LEU A 55 -7.53 2.29 6.38
C LEU A 55 -7.46 2.19 7.90
N ALA A 56 -6.54 2.95 8.53
CA ALA A 56 -6.36 2.96 9.98
C ALA A 56 -7.64 3.29 10.75
N GLN A 57 -8.48 4.19 10.22
CA GLN A 57 -9.79 4.53 10.83
C GLN A 57 -10.81 3.40 10.77
N ARG A 58 -10.65 2.45 9.84
CA ARG A 58 -11.58 1.33 9.62
C ARG A 58 -11.10 0.02 10.23
N LEU A 59 -9.83 -0.05 10.60
CA LEU A 59 -9.31 -1.23 11.28
C LEU A 59 -9.90 -1.31 12.69
N PRO A 60 -10.40 -2.49 13.09
CA PRO A 60 -10.83 -2.68 14.46
C PRO A 60 -9.64 -2.44 15.38
N GLN A 61 -9.85 -1.63 16.41
CA GLN A 61 -8.89 -1.51 17.49
C GLN A 61 -8.97 -2.81 18.28
N HIS A 62 -8.07 -3.76 18.03
CA HIS A 62 -7.97 -4.94 18.87
C HIS A 62 -7.59 -4.48 20.30
N ALA A 63 -8.45 -4.81 21.27
CA ALA A 63 -8.18 -4.71 22.70
C ALA A 63 -7.53 -5.99 23.21
#